data_AF-A0AA47MNI2-F1
#
_entry.id   AF-A0AA47MNI2-F1
#
_cell.length_a   1.000
_cell.length_b   1.000
_cell.length_c   1.000
_cell.angle_alpha   90.00
_cell.angle_beta   90.00
_cell.angle_gamma   90.00
#
_symmetry.space_group_name_H-M   'P 1'
#
loop_
_entity.id
_entity.type
_entity.pdbx_description
1 polymer ?
#
loop_
_entity_poly.entity_id
_entity_poly.type
_entity_poly.pdbx_seq_one_letter_code
_entity_poly.pdbx_strand_id
1 'polypeptide(L)'
;MATSWLLLAPLVAAALIGCVDAEGACLQDGKHKAAPSAEPRLTECALYADNACCTADDIQDIAHVPAVGNKNAPWDHCGALSTACESFLKRVSCFYRCSPDAARWPHPRRRSYIQAVPLCHSFCRDWFDACRMDLTCARNWARDPRGHNCTGNCVQYKAGRLRPLQV
;
A
#
# COMPACT_ATOMS: atom_id res chain seq x y z
N MET A 1 -31.79 57.92 16.53
CA MET A 1 -31.11 56.79 17.18
C MET A 1 -30.83 55.74 16.11
N ALA A 2 -29.65 55.77 15.50
CA ALA A 2 -29.24 54.78 14.51
C ALA A 2 -28.05 54.03 15.11
N THR A 3 -28.30 52.81 15.58
CA THR A 3 -27.26 51.94 16.13
C THR A 3 -26.37 51.45 14.99
N SER A 4 -25.11 51.85 15.04
CA SER A 4 -24.05 51.45 14.11
C SER A 4 -23.69 49.97 14.34
N TRP A 5 -24.26 49.09 13.51
CA TRP A 5 -24.00 47.64 13.51
C TRP A 5 -23.04 47.23 12.38
N LEU A 6 -21.98 48.01 12.12
CA LEU A 6 -21.11 47.78 10.96
C LEU A 6 -19.63 47.56 11.28
N LEU A 7 -19.25 47.18 12.51
CA LEU A 7 -17.84 46.95 12.84
C LEU A 7 -17.49 45.60 13.47
N LEU A 8 -18.39 44.61 13.45
CA LEU A 8 -18.08 43.26 13.96
C LEU A 8 -17.95 42.18 12.87
N ALA A 9 -18.03 42.55 11.58
CA ALA A 9 -18.06 41.56 10.51
C ALA A 9 -16.70 41.04 9.98
N PRO A 10 -15.53 41.69 10.09
CA PRO A 10 -14.34 41.17 9.39
C PRO A 10 -13.52 40.16 10.21
N LEU A 11 -13.76 40.00 11.51
CA LEU A 11 -12.92 39.16 12.39
C LEU A 11 -13.31 37.67 12.45
N VAL A 12 -14.44 37.27 11.87
CA VAL A 12 -14.85 35.84 11.81
C VAL A 12 -14.40 35.16 10.51
N ALA A 13 -13.92 35.91 9.50
CA ALA A 13 -13.54 35.33 8.20
C ALA A 13 -12.15 34.66 8.17
N ALA A 14 -11.34 34.76 9.22
CA ALA A 14 -9.96 34.23 9.24
C ALA A 14 -9.82 32.80 9.78
N ALA A 15 -10.91 32.15 10.23
CA ALA A 15 -10.85 30.82 10.85
C ALA A 15 -11.14 29.63 9.89
N LEU A 16 -11.28 29.86 8.59
CA LEU A 16 -11.57 28.81 7.60
C LEU A 16 -10.38 28.46 6.68
N ILE A 17 -9.18 28.95 6.97
CA ILE A 17 -7.99 28.65 6.16
C ILE A 17 -7.14 27.64 6.93
N GLY A 18 -7.21 26.38 6.52
CA GLY A 18 -6.30 25.37 7.06
C GLY A 18 -6.73 23.91 6.95
N CYS A 19 -7.57 23.50 6.01
CA CYS A 19 -7.33 22.18 5.43
C CYS A 19 -6.11 22.38 4.53
N VAL A 20 -4.91 22.27 5.12
CA VAL A 20 -3.77 21.83 4.30
C VAL A 20 -4.25 20.48 3.79
N ASP A 21 -4.70 20.46 2.52
CA ASP A 21 -4.58 19.26 1.72
C ASP A 21 -3.13 18.85 1.93
N ALA A 22 -2.92 17.85 2.78
CA ALA A 22 -1.61 17.29 2.95
C ALA A 22 -1.33 16.62 1.62
N GLU A 23 -0.77 17.40 0.70
CA GLU A 23 -0.18 16.96 -0.55
C GLU A 23 0.57 15.69 -0.19
N GLY A 24 0.14 14.57 -0.79
CA GLY A 24 0.69 13.28 -0.41
C GLY A 24 2.22 13.28 -0.57
N ALA A 25 2.89 12.37 0.10
CA ALA A 25 4.35 12.31 0.13
C ALA A 25 4.83 10.90 -0.18
N CYS A 26 6.02 10.81 -0.74
CA CYS A 26 6.70 9.53 -0.94
C CYS A 26 7.60 9.18 0.24
N LEU A 27 7.81 7.89 0.46
CA LEU A 27 8.76 7.40 1.46
C LEU A 27 10.17 7.84 1.08
N GLN A 28 10.87 8.51 2.01
CA GLN A 28 12.20 9.06 1.76
C GLN A 28 13.27 7.99 2.02
N ASP A 29 13.33 7.00 1.14
CA ASP A 29 14.14 5.79 1.31
C ASP A 29 15.07 5.46 0.13
N GLY A 30 15.06 6.28 -0.92
CA GLY A 30 15.87 6.11 -2.13
C GLY A 30 15.36 5.03 -3.09
N LYS A 31 14.24 4.35 -2.77
CA LYS A 31 13.55 3.42 -3.67
C LYS A 31 12.28 4.02 -4.25
N HIS A 32 11.61 4.87 -3.48
CA HIS A 32 10.48 5.65 -3.98
C HIS A 32 10.99 6.94 -4.64
N LYS A 33 10.15 7.52 -5.49
CA LYS A 33 10.37 8.86 -6.04
C LYS A 33 10.51 9.89 -4.92
N ALA A 34 11.22 10.98 -5.19
CA ALA A 34 11.40 12.05 -4.20
C ALA A 34 10.07 12.72 -3.80
N ALA A 35 9.15 12.86 -4.75
CA ALA A 35 7.81 13.41 -4.57
C ALA A 35 6.81 12.70 -5.52
N PRO A 36 5.52 12.68 -5.18
CA PRO A 36 4.50 12.14 -6.08
C PRO A 36 4.43 12.92 -7.39
N SER A 37 4.22 12.20 -8.49
CA SER A 37 3.91 12.82 -9.78
C SER A 37 3.25 11.83 -10.72
N ALA A 38 2.66 12.33 -11.82
CA ALA A 38 2.00 11.50 -12.82
C ALA A 38 2.95 10.52 -13.52
N GLU A 39 2.47 9.30 -13.74
CA GLU A 39 3.14 8.16 -14.36
C GLU A 39 2.22 7.54 -15.42
N PRO A 40 2.18 8.11 -16.64
CA PRO A 40 1.22 7.71 -17.67
C PRO A 40 1.43 6.27 -18.20
N ARG A 41 2.56 5.64 -17.88
CA ARG A 41 2.87 4.25 -18.26
C ARG A 41 2.55 3.24 -17.15
N LEU A 42 2.00 3.67 -16.02
CA LEU A 42 1.71 2.82 -14.86
C LEU A 42 0.40 2.05 -15.04
N THR A 43 0.46 0.85 -15.62
CA THR A 43 -0.74 0.04 -15.94
C THR A 43 -1.22 -0.86 -14.79
N GLU A 44 -0.33 -1.61 -14.13
CA GLU A 44 -0.74 -2.57 -13.08
C GLU A 44 -1.25 -1.86 -11.80
N CYS A 45 -0.67 -0.70 -11.49
CA CYS A 45 -1.03 0.14 -10.35
C CYS A 45 -1.76 1.43 -10.79
N ALA A 46 -2.57 1.34 -11.85
CA ALA A 46 -3.20 2.49 -12.52
C ALA A 46 -4.02 3.41 -11.59
N LEU A 47 -4.49 2.91 -10.44
CA LEU A 47 -5.14 3.73 -9.40
C LEU A 47 -4.29 4.94 -8.98
N TYR A 48 -2.96 4.81 -9.06
CA TYR A 48 -2.01 5.86 -8.66
C TYR A 48 -1.42 6.61 -9.85
N ALA A 49 -1.81 6.32 -11.09
CA ALA A 49 -1.14 6.83 -12.30
C ALA A 49 -1.09 8.36 -12.37
N ASP A 50 -2.09 9.08 -11.87
CA ASP A 50 -2.08 10.56 -11.89
C ASP A 50 -1.17 11.17 -10.81
N ASN A 51 -0.84 10.40 -9.76
CA ASN A 51 -0.09 10.89 -8.61
C ASN A 51 0.66 9.75 -7.86
N ALA A 52 1.72 9.20 -8.47
CA ALA A 52 2.42 8.02 -7.97
C ALA A 52 3.79 8.30 -7.35
N CYS A 53 4.16 7.48 -6.37
CA CYS A 53 5.49 7.40 -5.75
C CYS A 53 6.42 6.33 -6.33
N CYS A 54 5.94 5.56 -7.31
CA CYS A 54 6.70 4.58 -8.07
C CYS A 54 6.75 4.98 -9.55
N THR A 55 7.62 4.35 -10.31
CA THR A 55 7.61 4.34 -11.78
C THR A 55 7.13 2.98 -12.31
N ALA A 56 6.89 2.87 -13.61
CA ALA A 56 6.59 1.58 -14.25
C ALA A 56 7.74 0.55 -14.09
N ASP A 57 8.99 1.03 -14.04
CA ASP A 57 10.17 0.17 -13.87
C ASP A 57 10.29 -0.36 -12.44
N ASP A 58 9.86 0.42 -11.45
CA ASP A 58 9.87 -0.03 -10.06
C ASP A 58 8.96 -1.25 -9.88
N ILE A 59 7.79 -1.29 -10.53
CA ILE A 59 6.78 -2.32 -10.28
C ILE A 59 6.84 -3.52 -11.24
N GLN A 60 7.92 -3.73 -11.98
CA GLN A 60 7.98 -4.80 -12.99
C GLN A 60 7.72 -6.20 -12.41
N ASP A 61 8.17 -6.47 -11.19
CA ASP A 61 7.92 -7.73 -10.48
C ASP A 61 6.43 -7.96 -10.16
N ILE A 62 5.66 -6.88 -9.96
CA ILE A 62 4.22 -6.91 -9.67
C ILE A 62 3.41 -6.99 -10.98
N ALA A 63 3.90 -6.36 -12.05
CA ALA A 63 3.24 -6.29 -13.35
C ALA A 63 3.22 -7.63 -14.13
N HIS A 64 3.89 -8.67 -13.63
CA HIS A 64 4.01 -9.92 -14.37
C HIS A 64 2.75 -10.78 -14.31
N VAL A 65 2.24 -11.08 -15.51
CA VAL A 65 1.12 -11.97 -15.83
C VAL A 65 1.48 -13.43 -15.48
N PRO A 66 0.53 -14.26 -15.01
CA PRO A 66 0.77 -15.66 -14.69
C PRO A 66 1.07 -16.47 -15.96
N ALA A 67 2.35 -16.52 -16.35
CA ALA A 67 2.82 -17.53 -17.28
C ALA A 67 3.06 -18.82 -16.48
N VAL A 68 2.32 -19.87 -16.84
CA VAL A 68 2.48 -21.24 -16.32
C VAL A 68 3.98 -21.58 -16.25
N GLY A 69 4.50 -21.75 -15.03
CA GLY A 69 5.87 -22.19 -14.79
C GLY A 69 6.91 -21.09 -14.49
N ASN A 70 6.52 -19.83 -14.28
CA ASN A 70 7.50 -18.81 -13.91
C ASN A 70 7.90 -18.90 -12.43
N LYS A 71 9.10 -19.43 -12.16
CA LYS A 71 9.70 -19.55 -10.81
C LYS A 71 10.02 -18.22 -10.12
N ASN A 72 9.67 -17.09 -10.75
CA ASN A 72 10.07 -15.74 -10.37
C ASN A 72 8.89 -14.79 -10.07
N ALA A 73 7.67 -15.31 -9.82
CA ALA A 73 6.62 -14.44 -9.30
C ALA A 73 6.98 -14.01 -7.86
N PRO A 74 6.83 -12.72 -7.50
CA PRO A 74 7.34 -12.18 -6.22
C PRO A 74 6.72 -12.81 -4.97
N TRP A 75 5.62 -13.57 -5.14
CA TRP A 75 4.90 -14.24 -4.06
C TRP A 75 4.79 -15.75 -4.23
N ASP A 76 5.15 -16.32 -5.39
CA ASP A 76 5.05 -17.76 -5.62
C ASP A 76 6.28 -18.48 -5.07
N HIS A 77 6.16 -18.90 -3.82
CA HIS A 77 7.16 -19.74 -3.17
C HIS A 77 6.58 -21.08 -2.67
N CYS A 78 5.29 -21.30 -2.88
CA CYS A 78 4.55 -22.49 -2.43
C CYS A 78 3.60 -23.05 -3.52
N GLY A 79 3.80 -22.65 -4.77
CA GLY A 79 2.89 -22.91 -5.88
C GLY A 79 2.07 -21.67 -6.23
N ALA A 80 1.58 -21.66 -7.47
CA ALA A 80 0.82 -20.54 -8.01
C ALA A 80 -0.37 -20.19 -7.11
N LEU A 81 -0.52 -18.89 -6.84
CA LEU A 81 -1.66 -18.36 -6.10
C LEU A 81 -2.90 -18.33 -6.98
N SER A 82 -4.07 -18.43 -6.35
CA SER A 82 -5.34 -18.11 -6.97
C SER A 82 -5.35 -16.66 -7.47
N THR A 83 -5.99 -16.41 -8.61
CA THR A 83 -6.11 -15.05 -9.18
C THR A 83 -6.75 -14.07 -8.19
N ALA A 84 -7.68 -14.54 -7.37
CA ALA A 84 -8.30 -13.73 -6.33
C ALA A 84 -7.26 -13.31 -5.28
N CYS A 85 -6.47 -14.23 -4.73
CA CYS A 85 -5.44 -13.92 -3.74
C CYS A 85 -4.36 -13.00 -4.31
N GLU A 86 -3.86 -13.30 -5.52
CA GLU A 86 -2.85 -12.49 -6.21
C GLU A 86 -3.32 -11.04 -6.39
N SER A 87 -4.60 -10.82 -6.73
CA SER A 87 -5.16 -9.47 -6.89
C SER A 87 -5.08 -8.63 -5.62
N PHE A 88 -5.25 -9.24 -4.43
CA PHE A 88 -5.10 -8.53 -3.16
C PHE A 88 -3.64 -8.22 -2.84
N LEU A 89 -2.72 -9.15 -3.10
CA LEU A 89 -1.29 -8.91 -2.93
C LEU A 89 -0.81 -7.76 -3.83
N LYS A 90 -1.27 -7.73 -5.08
CA LYS A 90 -1.02 -6.63 -6.02
C LYS A 90 -1.51 -5.29 -5.48
N ARG A 91 -2.75 -5.22 -4.99
CA ARG A 91 -3.30 -3.98 -4.39
C ARG A 91 -2.47 -3.47 -3.22
N VAL A 92 -2.05 -4.37 -2.34
CA VAL A 92 -1.23 -4.02 -1.17
C VAL A 92 0.16 -3.55 -1.57
N SER A 93 0.79 -4.22 -2.54
CA SER A 93 2.09 -3.81 -3.09
C SER A 93 1.99 -2.48 -3.83
N CYS A 94 0.96 -2.26 -4.64
CA CYS A 94 0.71 -0.98 -5.30
C CYS A 94 0.51 0.15 -4.28
N PHE A 95 -0.23 -0.10 -3.19
CA PHE A 95 -0.36 0.88 -2.11
C PHE A 95 0.99 1.24 -1.51
N TYR A 96 1.79 0.24 -1.11
CA TYR A 96 3.09 0.49 -0.49
C TYR A 96 4.03 1.27 -1.42
N ARG A 97 4.11 0.88 -2.70
CA ARG A 97 5.10 1.42 -3.65
C ARG A 97 4.68 2.72 -4.31
N CYS A 98 3.39 2.87 -4.61
CA CYS A 98 2.91 3.93 -5.49
C CYS A 98 2.02 4.94 -4.78
N SER A 99 1.39 4.60 -3.65
CA SER A 99 0.48 5.54 -2.98
C SER A 99 1.23 6.72 -2.38
N PRO A 100 0.80 7.96 -2.66
CA PRO A 100 1.33 9.15 -1.98
C PRO A 100 0.83 9.25 -0.52
N ASP A 101 -0.06 8.36 -0.08
CA ASP A 101 -0.49 8.27 1.31
C ASP A 101 0.31 7.27 2.13
N ALA A 102 1.11 6.38 1.51
CA ALA A 102 1.87 5.36 2.23
C ALA A 102 2.82 5.99 3.27
N ALA A 103 3.40 7.15 2.93
CA ALA A 103 4.31 7.89 3.81
C ALA A 103 3.65 8.48 5.06
N ARG A 104 2.31 8.44 5.19
CA ARG A 104 1.60 8.84 6.42
C ARG A 104 1.81 7.85 7.58
N TRP A 105 2.27 6.63 7.28
CA TRP A 105 2.48 5.57 8.26
C TRP A 105 3.92 5.05 8.28
N PRO A 106 4.94 5.91 8.48
CA PRO A 106 6.32 5.49 8.42
C PRO A 106 6.68 4.60 9.61
N HIS A 107 7.51 3.58 9.37
CA HIS A 107 8.06 2.78 10.46
C HIS A 107 9.11 3.59 11.25
N PRO A 108 9.04 3.62 12.59
CA PRO A 108 9.83 4.55 13.42
C PRO A 108 11.35 4.33 13.37
N ARG A 109 11.80 3.17 12.86
CA ARG A 109 13.22 2.78 12.81
C ARG A 109 13.71 2.31 11.45
N ARG A 110 12.83 2.16 10.45
CA ARG A 110 13.17 1.52 9.17
C ARG A 110 12.60 2.38 8.04
N ARG A 111 13.46 3.10 7.34
CA ARG A 111 13.05 4.16 6.39
C ARG A 111 12.18 3.66 5.24
N SER A 112 12.41 2.44 4.75
CA SER A 112 11.62 1.82 3.68
C SER A 112 10.36 1.11 4.15
N TYR A 113 10.02 1.11 5.44
CA TYR A 113 8.92 0.30 5.96
C TYR A 113 7.76 1.19 6.38
N ILE A 114 6.55 0.66 6.24
CA ILE A 114 5.33 1.25 6.78
C ILE A 114 4.80 0.40 7.92
N GLN A 115 4.13 1.03 8.87
CA GLN A 115 3.58 0.34 10.03
C GLN A 115 2.27 0.99 10.48
N ALA A 116 1.34 0.16 10.92
CA ALA A 116 0.08 0.62 11.50
C ALA A 116 -0.88 1.28 10.48
N VAL A 117 -0.80 0.89 9.21
CA VAL A 117 -1.75 1.38 8.20
C VAL A 117 -3.14 0.83 8.52
N PRO A 118 -4.16 1.71 8.69
CA PRO A 118 -5.51 1.31 9.02
C PRO A 118 -6.21 0.77 7.77
N LEU A 119 -6.21 -0.56 7.63
CA LEU A 119 -7.01 -1.22 6.61
C LEU A 119 -8.46 -1.35 7.05
N CYS A 120 -9.38 -1.16 6.11
CA CYS A 120 -10.79 -1.43 6.33
C CYS A 120 -11.00 -2.90 6.73
N HIS A 121 -11.87 -3.15 7.71
CA HIS A 121 -12.16 -4.51 8.17
C HIS A 121 -12.65 -5.42 7.02
N SER A 122 -13.51 -4.89 6.14
CA SER A 122 -13.98 -5.60 4.94
C SER A 122 -12.83 -6.02 4.04
N PHE A 123 -11.90 -5.11 3.73
CA PHE A 123 -10.73 -5.42 2.91
C PHE A 123 -9.91 -6.57 3.49
N CYS A 124 -9.65 -6.56 4.81
CA CYS A 124 -8.90 -7.62 5.48
C CYS A 124 -9.64 -8.97 5.43
N ARG A 125 -10.96 -8.97 5.64
CA ARG A 125 -11.78 -10.18 5.55
C ARG A 125 -11.77 -10.75 4.14
N ASP A 126 -12.04 -9.90 3.15
CA ASP A 126 -12.18 -10.32 1.76
C ASP A 126 -10.82 -10.79 1.20
N TRP A 127 -9.71 -10.17 1.63
CA TRP A 127 -8.35 -10.67 1.34
C TRP A 127 -8.12 -12.06 1.95
N PHE A 128 -8.46 -12.26 3.22
CA PHE A 128 -8.33 -13.58 3.83
C PHE A 128 -9.16 -14.64 3.12
N ASP A 129 -10.42 -14.34 2.80
CA ASP A 129 -11.32 -15.27 2.11
C ASP A 129 -10.82 -15.59 0.69
N ALA A 130 -10.20 -14.64 0.00
CA ALA A 130 -9.58 -14.86 -1.30
C ALA A 130 -8.35 -15.80 -1.22
N CYS A 131 -7.58 -15.75 -0.13
CA CYS A 131 -6.32 -16.50 0.01
C CYS A 131 -6.43 -17.78 0.86
N ARG A 132 -7.54 -18.04 1.55
CA ARG A 132 -7.63 -19.12 2.56
C ARG A 132 -7.33 -20.54 2.05
N MET A 133 -7.47 -20.78 0.75
CA MET A 133 -7.15 -22.06 0.10
C MET A 133 -5.75 -22.08 -0.52
N ASP A 134 -5.10 -20.93 -0.62
CA ASP A 134 -3.74 -20.80 -1.13
C ASP A 134 -2.70 -21.21 -0.08
N LEU A 135 -1.49 -21.50 -0.55
CA LEU A 135 -0.38 -21.92 0.28
C LEU A 135 0.64 -20.81 0.50
N THR A 136 1.28 -20.81 1.66
CA THR A 136 2.37 -19.91 2.00
C THR A 136 3.34 -20.59 2.98
N CYS A 137 4.59 -20.14 3.03
CA CYS A 137 5.59 -20.63 3.98
C CYS A 137 5.98 -19.58 5.04
N ALA A 138 5.49 -18.34 4.91
CA ALA A 138 5.85 -17.24 5.79
C ALA A 138 4.62 -16.70 6.50
N ARG A 139 4.76 -16.45 7.81
CA ARG A 139 3.70 -15.80 8.60
C ARG A 139 3.70 -14.29 8.44
N ASN A 140 4.83 -13.72 8.03
CA ASN A 140 5.01 -12.30 7.80
C ASN A 140 6.05 -12.11 6.69
N TRP A 141 5.62 -11.82 5.47
CA TRP A 141 6.54 -11.69 4.33
C TRP A 141 7.53 -10.52 4.46
N ALA A 142 7.20 -9.47 5.21
CA ALA A 142 8.08 -8.32 5.42
C ALA A 142 9.19 -8.57 6.46
N ARG A 143 9.08 -9.62 7.29
CA ARG A 143 10.00 -9.87 8.41
C ARG A 143 10.54 -11.28 8.51
N ASP A 144 9.87 -12.25 7.90
CA ASP A 144 10.25 -13.66 7.97
C ASP A 144 11.29 -13.95 6.88
N PRO A 145 12.54 -14.30 7.25
CA PRO A 145 13.58 -14.65 6.28
C PRO A 145 13.16 -15.83 5.39
N ARG A 146 12.23 -16.69 5.84
CA ARG A 146 11.68 -17.81 5.07
C ARG A 146 10.81 -17.35 3.91
N GLY A 147 10.28 -16.13 3.96
CA GLY A 147 9.46 -15.56 2.89
C GLY A 147 10.19 -15.37 1.57
N HIS A 148 11.53 -15.32 1.58
CA HIS A 148 12.33 -15.14 0.37
C HIS A 148 12.84 -16.44 -0.26
N ASN A 149 12.83 -17.56 0.48
CA ASN A 149 13.46 -18.80 -0.01
C ASN A 149 12.85 -20.05 0.64
N CYS A 150 11.52 -20.08 0.83
CA CYS A 150 10.75 -21.10 1.57
C CYS A 150 11.51 -22.40 1.88
N THR A 151 12.20 -22.44 3.03
CA THR A 151 12.98 -23.60 3.46
C THR A 151 12.17 -24.61 4.27
N GLY A 152 10.85 -24.42 4.41
CA GLY A 152 9.97 -25.25 5.23
C GLY A 152 8.65 -25.62 4.55
N ASN A 153 7.80 -26.35 5.27
CA ASN A 153 6.52 -26.84 4.74
C ASN A 153 5.56 -25.70 4.39
N CYS A 154 5.05 -25.72 3.17
CA CYS A 154 3.96 -24.87 2.72
C CYS A 154 2.67 -25.23 3.47
N VAL A 155 1.99 -24.21 3.99
CA VAL A 155 0.74 -24.36 4.73
C VAL A 155 -0.32 -23.46 4.14
N GLN A 156 -1.59 -23.81 4.33
CA GLN A 156 -2.69 -22.92 3.97
C GLN A 156 -2.59 -21.59 4.71
N TYR A 157 -3.05 -20.51 4.07
CA TYR A 157 -3.23 -19.23 4.73
C TYR A 157 -4.11 -19.40 5.96
N LYS A 158 -3.58 -18.99 7.11
CA LYS A 158 -4.29 -19.02 8.38
C LYS A 158 -4.72 -17.60 8.72
N ALA A 159 -5.94 -17.46 9.23
CA ALA A 159 -6.40 -16.19 9.78
C ALA A 159 -5.44 -15.79 10.91
N GLY A 160 -4.62 -14.77 10.66
CA GLY A 160 -3.90 -14.08 11.71
C GLY A 160 -4.88 -13.20 12.48
N ARG A 161 -4.58 -12.92 13.75
CA ARG A 161 -5.21 -11.78 14.45
C ARG A 161 -5.00 -10.57 13.56
N LEU A 162 -6.07 -9.87 13.16
CA LEU A 162 -6.02 -8.65 12.33
C LEU A 162 -4.92 -7.73 12.86
N ARG A 163 -3.77 -7.73 12.20
CA ARG A 163 -2.67 -6.82 12.50
C ARG A 163 -2.69 -5.77 11.41
N PRO A 164 -2.48 -4.50 11.76
CA PRO A 164 -2.30 -3.46 10.75
C PRO A 164 -1.24 -3.86 9.74
N LEU A 165 -1.41 -3.43 8.49
CA LEU A 165 -0.44 -3.72 7.43
C LEU A 165 0.94 -3.22 7.85
N GLN A 166 1.92 -4.10 7.67
CA GLN A 166 3.35 -3.84 7.88
C GLN A 166 4.07 -4.38 6.66
N VAL A 167 4.65 -3.47 5.89
CA VAL A 167 5.46 -3.77 4.70
C VAL A 167 6.83 -3.18 4.92
#